data_AF-A0A9D3TEK5-F1
#
_entry.id   AF-A0A9D3TEK5-F1
#
_cell.length_a   1.000
_cell.length_b   1.000
_cell.length_c   1.000
_cell.angle_alpha   90.00
_cell.angle_beta   90.00
_cell.angle_gamma   90.00
#
_symmetry.space_group_name_H-M   'P 1'
#
loop_
_entity.id
_entity.type
_entity.pdbx_description
1 polymer ?
#
loop_
_entity_poly.entity_id
_entity_poly.type
_entity_poly.pdbx_seq_one_letter_code
_entity_poly.pdbx_strand_id
1 'polypeptide(L)'
;MLTSQNYVTAKVIYDRSSEQELRFQSDFITRSWRMAFLGSLRPVVTSLLQVPQSLSPWSQPVLCRAMATLNQMHRRGKPPPPPPRTGATFGRPQLKAVVLKTMIRKPKKPNSANRKCARVRLSNGKEVVCFIPGEGHNLQEHNVVLVEGGRTQDLPGVKLTVVRGKYDCAHVVKKKQ
;
A
#
# COMPACT_ATOMS: atom_id res chain seq x y z
N MET A 1 -36.80 -38.70 -18.99
CA MET A 1 -36.46 -37.38 -19.57
C MET A 1 -36.11 -36.47 -18.40
N LEU A 2 -34.82 -36.35 -18.02
CA LEU A 2 -33.93 -35.22 -18.36
C LEU A 2 -34.54 -33.90 -17.84
N THR A 3 -34.01 -33.13 -16.88
CA THR A 3 -32.65 -32.82 -16.37
C THR A 3 -32.87 -32.12 -15.00
N SER A 4 -32.21 -32.35 -13.86
CA SER A 4 -30.79 -32.39 -13.48
C SER A 4 -29.94 -31.22 -13.99
N GLN A 5 -30.32 -29.97 -13.71
CA GLN A 5 -29.52 -28.80 -14.12
C GLN A 5 -29.39 -27.65 -13.12
N ASN A 6 -29.66 -27.82 -11.82
CA ASN A 6 -29.45 -26.74 -10.83
C ASN A 6 -28.53 -27.09 -9.65
N TYR A 7 -27.73 -28.16 -9.76
CA TYR A 7 -26.71 -28.52 -8.76
C TYR A 7 -25.26 -28.23 -9.20
N VAL A 8 -25.05 -27.48 -10.29
CA VAL A 8 -23.71 -27.21 -10.86
C VAL A 8 -23.20 -25.79 -10.59
N THR A 9 -24.06 -24.86 -10.13
CA THR A 9 -23.64 -23.47 -9.84
C THR A 9 -23.23 -23.20 -8.39
N ALA A 10 -23.20 -24.22 -7.54
CA ALA A 10 -22.74 -24.10 -6.14
C ALA A 10 -21.32 -24.68 -5.89
N LYS A 11 -20.63 -25.18 -6.92
CA LYS A 11 -19.32 -25.84 -6.78
C LYS A 11 -18.13 -25.09 -7.40
N VAL A 12 -18.33 -23.84 -7.86
CA VAL A 12 -17.28 -23.06 -8.57
C VAL A 12 -16.75 -21.85 -7.76
N ILE A 13 -17.24 -21.61 -6.54
CA ILE A 13 -16.80 -20.45 -5.74
C ILE A 13 -15.95 -20.85 -4.52
N TYR A 14 -15.91 -22.12 -4.15
CA TYR A 14 -15.11 -22.64 -3.02
C TYR A 14 -13.83 -23.38 -3.46
N ASP A 15 -13.21 -22.95 -4.56
CA ASP A 15 -11.96 -23.58 -5.02
C ASP A 15 -10.99 -22.57 -5.65
N ARG A 16 -10.80 -21.42 -4.98
CA ARG A 16 -9.81 -20.42 -5.44
C ARG A 16 -9.15 -19.61 -4.33
N SER A 17 -9.14 -20.13 -3.11
CA SER A 17 -8.57 -19.39 -1.96
C SER A 17 -7.67 -20.23 -1.05
N SER A 18 -7.34 -21.47 -1.42
CA SER A 18 -6.47 -22.38 -0.65
C SER A 18 -5.13 -22.73 -1.34
N GLU A 19 -4.88 -22.28 -2.58
CA GLU A 19 -3.63 -22.57 -3.31
C GLU A 19 -2.54 -21.49 -3.25
N GLN A 20 -2.72 -20.43 -2.45
CA GLN A 20 -1.71 -19.37 -2.31
C GLN A 20 -0.87 -19.45 -1.02
N GLU A 21 -1.09 -20.44 -0.17
CA GLU A 21 -0.44 -20.52 1.16
C GLU A 21 0.47 -21.76 1.32
N LEU A 22 0.93 -22.35 0.21
CA LEU A 22 1.92 -23.44 0.17
C LEU A 22 3.01 -23.22 -0.88
N ARG A 23 3.45 -21.97 -1.06
CA ARG A 23 4.63 -21.61 -1.88
C ARG A 23 5.57 -20.63 -1.17
N PHE A 24 5.77 -20.83 0.14
CA PHE A 24 6.71 -20.00 0.89
C PHE A 24 7.61 -20.75 1.88
N GLN A 25 7.71 -22.08 1.76
CA GLN A 25 8.70 -22.88 2.49
C GLN A 25 9.05 -24.16 1.73
N SER A 26 9.85 -24.07 0.65
CA SER A 26 10.70 -25.21 0.19
C SER A 26 11.62 -24.80 -0.97
N ASP A 27 12.46 -23.78 -0.80
CA ASP A 27 13.58 -23.52 -1.72
C ASP A 27 14.91 -23.54 -0.94
N PHE A 28 15.06 -24.55 -0.10
CA PHE A 28 16.35 -24.93 0.46
C PHE A 28 16.60 -26.37 0.03
N ILE A 29 17.72 -26.56 -0.68
CA ILE A 29 18.40 -27.85 -0.88
C ILE A 29 17.76 -28.74 -1.95
N THR A 30 18.20 -28.58 -3.20
CA THR A 30 18.88 -29.63 -4.02
C THR A 30 18.79 -29.30 -5.51
N ARG A 31 19.97 -29.23 -6.16
CA ARG A 31 20.28 -29.53 -7.58
C ARG A 31 21.67 -28.95 -7.84
N SER A 32 22.75 -29.62 -7.42
CA SER A 32 23.33 -30.78 -8.12
C SER A 32 23.18 -30.67 -9.64
N TRP A 33 24.13 -29.96 -10.25
CA TRP A 33 24.33 -29.98 -11.70
C TRP A 33 25.36 -31.05 -12.02
N ARG A 34 24.87 -32.18 -12.53
CA ARG A 34 25.68 -33.21 -13.18
C ARG A 34 25.94 -32.82 -14.64
N MET A 35 27.16 -33.15 -15.04
CA MET A 35 27.81 -32.97 -16.34
C MET A 35 27.10 -33.65 -17.52
N ALA A 36 27.30 -33.11 -18.72
CA ALA A 36 27.94 -33.76 -19.91
C ALA A 36 27.53 -32.97 -21.18
N PHE A 37 28.45 -32.29 -21.88
CA PHE A 37 29.42 -32.75 -22.90
C PHE A 37 28.83 -33.22 -24.23
N LEU A 38 29.11 -32.44 -25.28
CA LEU A 38 29.44 -32.77 -26.69
C LEU A 38 29.41 -31.41 -27.42
N GLY A 39 30.45 -30.83 -28.02
CA GLY A 39 31.66 -31.36 -28.63
C GLY A 39 31.68 -30.90 -30.10
N SER A 40 32.40 -29.83 -30.45
CA SER A 40 32.90 -29.60 -31.82
C SER A 40 33.96 -28.48 -31.87
N LEU A 41 35.20 -28.93 -32.08
CA LEU A 41 36.27 -28.45 -32.97
C LEU A 41 36.63 -26.94 -33.07
N ARG A 42 37.94 -26.71 -32.91
CA ARG A 42 38.71 -25.44 -32.98
C ARG A 42 38.85 -24.91 -34.43
N PRO A 43 39.32 -23.68 -34.66
CA PRO A 43 40.78 -23.49 -34.69
C PRO A 43 41.32 -22.25 -33.95
N VAL A 44 42.61 -22.39 -33.65
CA VAL A 44 43.58 -21.45 -33.07
C VAL A 44 43.89 -20.31 -34.05
N VAL A 45 44.16 -19.09 -33.54
CA VAL A 45 45.25 -18.16 -33.93
C VAL A 45 44.95 -16.72 -33.44
N THR A 46 45.80 -16.27 -32.50
CA THR A 46 46.43 -14.92 -32.41
C THR A 46 45.58 -13.68 -32.09
N SER A 47 45.79 -13.10 -30.90
CA SER A 47 46.74 -11.97 -30.74
C SER A 47 46.61 -11.36 -29.35
N LEU A 48 47.75 -11.21 -28.68
CA LEU A 48 47.90 -10.53 -27.39
C LEU A 48 47.68 -9.03 -27.55
N LEU A 49 46.66 -8.49 -26.89
CA LEU A 49 46.67 -7.10 -26.43
C LEU A 49 46.39 -7.11 -24.93
N GLN A 50 47.47 -7.00 -24.16
CA GLN A 50 47.46 -6.74 -22.73
C GLN A 50 46.79 -5.40 -22.46
N VAL A 51 45.62 -5.43 -21.82
CA VAL A 51 45.04 -4.26 -21.16
C VAL A 51 45.58 -4.25 -19.73
N PRO A 52 46.38 -3.24 -19.33
CA PRO A 52 46.90 -3.18 -17.97
C PRO A 52 45.78 -2.86 -16.97
N GLN A 53 45.62 -3.73 -15.98
CA GLN A 53 44.83 -3.51 -14.78
C GLN A 53 45.65 -2.72 -13.77
N SER A 54 45.48 -1.40 -13.71
CA SER A 54 45.84 -0.61 -12.52
C SER A 54 45.24 0.80 -12.57
N LEU A 55 43.92 0.89 -12.42
CA LEU A 55 43.30 2.13 -11.94
C LEU A 55 42.66 1.84 -10.59
N SER A 56 43.21 2.48 -9.56
CA SER A 56 42.71 2.47 -8.20
C SER A 56 41.23 2.86 -8.17
N PRO A 57 40.36 2.13 -7.43
CA PRO A 57 38.95 2.51 -7.29
C PRO A 57 38.73 3.82 -6.49
N TRP A 58 39.81 4.44 -6.00
CA TRP A 58 39.79 5.54 -5.03
C TRP A 58 40.17 6.90 -5.63
N SER A 59 39.98 7.06 -6.94
CA SER A 59 40.20 8.33 -7.64
C SER A 59 39.03 8.65 -8.56
N GLN A 60 37.79 8.39 -8.11
CA GLN A 60 36.64 9.01 -8.76
C GLN A 60 36.59 10.49 -8.32
N PRO A 61 36.60 11.45 -9.27
CA PRO A 61 36.34 12.84 -8.92
C PRO A 61 34.95 12.87 -8.30
N VAL A 62 34.89 13.30 -7.04
CA VAL A 62 33.68 13.85 -6.43
C VAL A 62 32.98 14.65 -7.51
N LEU A 63 31.80 14.22 -7.93
CA LEU A 63 30.96 14.93 -8.88
C LEU A 63 30.66 16.30 -8.28
N CYS A 64 31.55 17.26 -8.52
CA CYS A 64 31.37 18.65 -8.19
C CYS A 64 30.13 19.08 -8.96
N ARG A 65 29.02 19.21 -8.23
CA ARG A 65 27.73 19.69 -8.70
C ARG A 65 27.95 20.91 -9.60
N ALA A 66 27.91 20.73 -10.92
CA ALA A 66 28.09 21.82 -11.86
C ALA A 66 27.02 22.87 -11.58
N MET A 67 27.44 24.06 -11.15
CA MET A 67 26.51 25.15 -10.93
C MET A 67 25.87 25.53 -12.27
N ALA A 68 24.56 25.74 -12.27
CA ALA A 68 23.86 26.18 -13.47
C ALA A 68 24.41 27.54 -13.91
N THR A 69 24.61 27.73 -15.20
CA THR A 69 25.12 29.01 -15.72
C THR A 69 24.04 30.09 -15.66
N LEU A 70 24.43 31.37 -15.61
CA LEU A 70 23.49 32.50 -15.57
C LEU A 70 22.52 32.49 -16.77
N ASN A 71 22.99 32.12 -17.96
CA ASN A 71 22.15 31.97 -19.15
C ASN A 71 21.15 30.80 -19.02
N GLN A 72 21.53 29.70 -18.37
CA GLN A 72 20.60 28.59 -18.08
C GLN A 72 19.52 29.02 -17.08
N MET A 73 19.88 29.82 -16.07
CA MET A 73 18.93 30.38 -15.12
C MET A 73 18.00 31.41 -15.78
N HIS A 74 18.53 32.29 -16.62
CA HIS A 74 17.75 33.29 -17.35
C HIS A 74 16.72 32.63 -18.29
N ARG A 75 17.12 31.58 -19.02
CA ARG A 75 16.21 30.82 -19.91
C ARG A 75 15.13 30.04 -19.16
N ARG A 76 15.47 29.44 -18.01
CA ARG A 76 14.54 28.59 -17.23
C ARG A 76 13.65 29.38 -16.28
N GLY A 77 14.07 30.58 -15.89
CA GLY A 77 13.39 31.36 -14.86
C GLY A 77 13.43 30.68 -13.48
N LYS A 78 12.66 31.23 -12.54
CA LYS A 78 12.48 30.62 -11.23
C LYS A 78 11.58 29.38 -11.36
N PRO A 79 11.99 28.20 -10.89
CA PRO A 79 11.11 27.04 -10.94
C PRO A 79 9.88 27.30 -10.07
N PRO A 80 8.65 27.06 -10.57
CA PRO A 80 7.45 27.22 -9.76
C PRO A 80 7.46 26.18 -8.62
N PRO A 81 6.92 26.53 -7.44
CA PRO A 81 6.74 25.55 -6.39
C PRO A 81 5.79 24.43 -6.86
N PRO A 82 5.98 23.18 -6.42
CA PRO A 82 5.07 22.10 -6.78
C PRO A 82 3.67 22.36 -6.20
N PRO A 83 2.59 21.96 -6.90
CA PRO A 83 1.24 22.15 -6.40
C PRO A 83 1.00 21.36 -5.10
N PRO A 84 0.14 21.86 -4.18
CA PRO A 84 -0.18 21.15 -2.95
C PRO A 84 -0.90 19.83 -3.23
N ARG A 85 -0.54 18.77 -2.50
CA ARG A 85 -1.18 17.46 -2.64
C ARG A 85 -2.56 17.47 -2.00
N THR A 86 -3.56 16.99 -2.72
CA THR A 86 -4.91 16.81 -2.17
C THR A 86 -4.91 15.77 -1.05
N GLY A 87 -5.52 16.10 0.09
CA GLY A 87 -5.66 15.20 1.23
C GLY A 87 -6.64 14.04 1.03
N ALA A 88 -6.87 13.25 2.07
CA ALA A 88 -7.78 12.10 2.05
C ALA A 88 -9.24 12.47 1.74
N THR A 89 -9.63 13.71 2.02
CA THR A 89 -10.97 14.26 1.79
C THR A 89 -11.10 14.95 0.41
N PHE A 90 -10.10 14.82 -0.47
CA PHE A 90 -10.12 15.38 -1.83
C PHE A 90 -10.37 16.90 -1.86
N GLY A 91 -9.80 17.64 -0.91
CA GLY A 91 -9.95 19.10 -0.80
C GLY A 91 -11.25 19.58 -0.16
N ARG A 92 -12.12 18.66 0.29
CA ARG A 92 -13.36 19.00 1.01
C ARG A 92 -13.13 18.95 2.54
N PRO A 93 -13.90 19.71 3.34
CA PRO A 93 -13.76 19.66 4.79
C PRO A 93 -14.31 18.34 5.38
N GLN A 94 -15.51 17.93 4.97
CA GLN A 94 -16.12 16.65 5.37
C GLN A 94 -16.78 15.94 4.18
N LEU A 95 -17.01 14.65 4.33
CA LEU A 95 -17.68 13.79 3.35
C LEU A 95 -18.73 12.91 4.05
N LYS A 96 -19.90 12.79 3.41
CA LYS A 96 -20.89 11.76 3.77
C LYS A 96 -20.39 10.39 3.32
N ALA A 97 -20.60 9.38 4.15
CA ALA A 97 -20.22 8.00 3.88
C ALA A 97 -21.24 7.01 4.43
N VAL A 98 -21.24 5.80 3.86
CA VAL A 98 -22.03 4.64 4.35
C VAL A 98 -21.08 3.61 4.91
N VAL A 99 -21.40 3.06 6.09
CA VAL A 99 -20.60 2.02 6.73
C VAL A 99 -20.81 0.68 6.02
N LEU A 100 -19.71 0.04 5.63
CA LEU A 100 -19.71 -1.30 5.06
C LEU A 100 -19.52 -2.36 6.14
N LYS A 101 -18.53 -2.16 7.02
CA LYS A 101 -18.23 -3.09 8.11
C LYS A 101 -17.49 -2.38 9.25
N THR A 102 -17.85 -2.67 10.49
CA THR A 102 -17.09 -2.27 11.67
C THR A 102 -15.98 -3.26 11.96
N MET A 103 -14.79 -2.76 12.29
CA MET A 103 -13.60 -3.60 12.53
C MET A 103 -12.72 -3.02 13.63
N ILE A 104 -11.96 -3.89 14.30
CA ILE A 104 -10.97 -3.48 15.29
C ILE A 104 -9.58 -3.62 14.66
N ARG A 105 -8.75 -2.57 14.77
CA ARG A 105 -7.36 -2.61 14.31
C ARG A 105 -6.39 -2.41 15.48
N LYS A 106 -5.29 -3.17 15.44
CA LYS A 106 -4.18 -2.98 16.37
C LYS A 106 -3.30 -1.80 15.91
N PRO A 107 -2.83 -0.95 16.83
CA PRO A 107 -1.91 0.13 16.53
C PRO A 107 -0.53 -0.39 16.13
N LYS A 108 0.30 0.48 15.57
CA LYS A 108 1.74 0.22 15.43
C LYS A 108 2.40 0.13 16.81
N LYS A 109 3.44 -0.71 16.94
CA LYS A 109 4.37 -0.69 18.08
C LYS A 109 4.95 0.74 18.22
N PRO A 110 5.05 1.37 19.40
CA PRO A 110 5.13 0.83 20.77
C PRO A 110 3.79 0.58 21.48
N ASN A 111 2.68 1.02 20.90
CA ASN A 111 1.39 0.99 21.58
C ASN A 111 0.72 -0.38 21.44
N SER A 112 -0.09 -0.77 22.43
CA SER A 112 -0.90 -1.98 22.41
C SER A 112 -2.32 -1.66 22.86
N ALA A 113 -3.27 -1.64 21.92
CA ALA A 113 -4.67 -1.34 22.21
C ALA A 113 -5.58 -1.88 21.09
N ASN A 114 -6.88 -1.86 21.34
CA ASN A 114 -7.90 -2.13 20.33
C ASN A 114 -8.51 -0.81 19.85
N ARG A 115 -8.19 -0.38 18.63
CA ARG A 115 -8.77 0.84 18.04
C ARG A 115 -10.00 0.49 17.21
N LYS A 116 -11.12 1.13 17.50
CA LYS A 116 -12.39 0.95 16.79
C LYS A 116 -12.34 1.69 15.47
N CYS A 117 -12.54 0.98 14.38
CA CYS A 117 -12.51 1.50 13.02
C CYS A 117 -13.76 1.04 12.26
N ALA A 118 -14.06 1.70 11.15
CA ALA A 118 -15.05 1.24 10.19
C ALA A 118 -14.49 1.31 8.77
N ARG A 119 -14.84 0.33 7.93
CA ARG A 119 -14.71 0.45 6.48
C ARG A 119 -15.95 1.18 5.99
N VAL A 120 -15.74 2.28 5.30
CA VAL A 120 -16.82 3.16 4.82
C VAL A 120 -16.66 3.41 3.33
N ARG A 121 -17.78 3.49 2.63
CA ARG A 121 -17.86 3.93 1.25
C ARG A 121 -18.20 5.42 1.25
N LEU A 122 -17.26 6.24 0.80
CA LEU A 122 -17.47 7.69 0.67
C LEU A 122 -18.48 7.96 -0.45
N SER A 123 -19.13 9.13 -0.39
CA SER A 123 -19.93 9.69 -1.49
C SER A 123 -19.18 9.77 -2.82
N ASN A 124 -17.84 9.86 -2.79
CA ASN A 124 -16.98 9.83 -3.97
C ASN A 124 -16.80 8.40 -4.56
N GLY A 125 -17.47 7.39 -4.01
CA GLY A 125 -17.40 5.98 -4.45
C GLY A 125 -16.24 5.19 -3.88
N LYS A 126 -15.22 5.85 -3.29
CA LYS A 126 -14.02 5.18 -2.75
C LYS A 126 -14.30 4.55 -1.40
N GLU A 127 -13.76 3.35 -1.21
CA GLU A 127 -13.76 2.63 0.06
C GLU A 127 -12.51 2.97 0.86
N VAL A 128 -12.72 3.37 2.11
CA VAL A 128 -11.65 3.81 2.99
C VAL A 128 -11.94 3.32 4.41
N VAL A 129 -10.89 3.30 5.23
CA VAL A 129 -11.02 2.98 6.64
C VAL A 129 -10.96 4.26 7.44
N CYS A 130 -11.96 4.48 8.28
CA CYS A 130 -12.06 5.61 9.18
C CYS A 130 -11.95 5.17 10.65
N PHE A 131 -11.38 6.04 11.47
CA PHE A 131 -11.31 5.88 12.91
C PHE A 131 -12.59 6.39 13.59
N ILE A 132 -13.05 5.69 14.62
CA ILE A 132 -14.22 6.09 15.40
C ILE A 132 -13.74 6.63 16.74
N PRO A 133 -13.87 7.95 17.00
CA PRO A 133 -13.38 8.55 18.23
C PRO A 133 -14.31 8.25 19.42
N GLY A 134 -13.75 8.35 20.62
CA GLY A 134 -14.47 8.18 21.89
C GLY A 134 -14.67 6.72 22.31
N GLU A 135 -15.47 6.56 23.36
CA GLU A 135 -15.78 5.27 23.96
C GLU A 135 -17.13 4.75 23.47
N GLY A 136 -17.20 3.44 23.21
CA GLY A 136 -18.42 2.80 22.66
C GLY A 136 -18.83 3.33 21.27
N HIS A 137 -19.54 2.54 20.48
CA HIS A 137 -20.25 3.03 19.30
C HIS A 137 -21.37 2.05 18.96
N ASN A 138 -22.45 2.55 18.36
CA ASN A 138 -23.59 1.76 17.91
C ASN A 138 -23.67 1.74 16.36
N LEU A 139 -22.53 1.86 15.67
CA LEU A 139 -22.55 1.80 14.21
C LEU A 139 -22.70 0.36 13.77
N GLN A 140 -23.64 0.17 12.85
CA GLN A 140 -23.87 -1.08 12.17
C GLN A 140 -23.58 -0.90 10.67
N GLU A 141 -23.65 -1.99 9.92
CA GLU A 141 -23.58 -1.94 8.47
C GLU A 141 -24.75 -1.11 7.92
N HIS A 142 -24.53 -0.40 6.81
CA HIS A 142 -25.48 0.53 6.18
C HIS A 142 -25.78 1.83 6.91
N ASN A 143 -25.29 2.02 8.14
CA ASN A 143 -25.40 3.30 8.82
C ASN A 143 -24.68 4.40 8.03
N VAL A 144 -25.25 5.59 8.07
CA VAL A 144 -24.74 6.80 7.45
C VAL A 144 -23.93 7.58 8.47
N VAL A 145 -22.73 8.02 8.07
CA VAL A 145 -21.82 8.78 8.93
C VAL A 145 -21.23 9.97 8.19
N LEU A 146 -20.83 10.99 8.97
CA LEU A 146 -20.05 12.11 8.49
C LEU A 146 -18.58 11.85 8.82
N VAL A 147 -17.71 12.03 7.83
CA VAL A 147 -16.28 11.76 7.95
C VAL A 147 -15.50 13.03 7.69
N GLU A 148 -14.50 13.31 8.51
CA GLU A 148 -13.61 14.45 8.39
C GLU A 148 -12.15 14.01 8.19
N GLY A 149 -11.32 14.96 7.75
CA GLY A 149 -9.88 14.75 7.67
C GLY A 149 -9.25 14.66 9.05
N GLY A 150 -8.51 13.59 9.32
CA GLY A 150 -7.86 13.40 10.61
C GLY A 150 -7.01 12.14 10.61
N ARG A 151 -5.68 12.30 10.68
CA ARG A 151 -4.77 11.16 10.74
C ARG A 151 -4.71 10.59 12.14
N THR A 152 -5.10 9.33 12.29
CA THR A 152 -4.83 8.59 13.53
C THR A 152 -3.35 8.21 13.55
N GLN A 153 -2.61 8.74 14.51
CA GLN A 153 -1.15 8.62 14.57
C GLN A 153 -0.69 7.16 14.76
N ASP A 154 -1.51 6.39 15.46
CA ASP A 154 -1.25 4.99 15.82
C ASP A 154 -1.51 4.02 14.66
N LEU A 155 -2.48 4.31 13.80
CA LEU A 155 -2.96 3.38 12.79
C LEU A 155 -2.38 3.74 11.42
N PRO A 156 -1.58 2.85 10.80
CA PRO A 156 -1.09 3.10 9.45
C PRO A 156 -2.26 3.11 8.46
N GLY A 157 -2.27 4.09 7.55
CA GLY A 157 -3.26 4.21 6.49
C GLY A 157 -4.62 4.81 6.89
N VAL A 158 -4.89 5.02 8.18
CA VAL A 158 -6.15 5.63 8.65
C VAL A 158 -5.99 7.15 8.73
N LYS A 159 -6.52 7.85 7.72
CA LYS A 159 -6.39 9.31 7.53
C LYS A 159 -7.71 10.07 7.75
N LEU A 160 -8.77 9.35 8.10
CA LEU A 160 -10.12 9.86 8.20
C LEU A 160 -10.70 9.49 9.56
N THR A 161 -11.42 10.42 10.15
CA THR A 161 -12.08 10.26 11.45
C THR A 161 -13.58 10.48 11.28
N VAL A 162 -14.38 9.72 12.00
CA VAL A 162 -15.84 9.89 12.02
C VAL A 162 -16.21 11.03 12.99
N VAL A 163 -17.06 11.95 12.54
CA VAL A 163 -17.60 13.03 13.36
C VAL A 163 -18.69 12.46 14.28
N ARG A 164 -18.63 12.79 15.57
CA ARG A 164 -19.65 12.42 16.56
C ARG A 164 -20.77 13.46 16.60
N GLY A 165 -21.98 13.00 16.92
CA GLY A 165 -23.17 13.87 17.02
C GLY A 165 -23.85 14.17 15.68
N LYS A 166 -23.55 13.40 14.63
CA LYS A 166 -24.12 13.61 13.29
C LYS A 166 -24.51 12.29 12.62
N TYR A 167 -25.65 12.31 11.93
CA TYR A 167 -26.29 11.12 11.34
C TYR A 167 -26.46 10.03 12.41
N ASP A 168 -26.11 8.77 12.11
CA ASP A 168 -26.30 7.64 13.01
C ASP A 168 -25.21 7.55 14.10
N CYS A 169 -24.23 8.46 14.06
CA CYS A 169 -23.16 8.56 15.04
C CYS A 169 -23.59 9.44 16.23
N ALA A 170 -24.23 8.84 17.23
CA ALA A 170 -24.63 9.54 18.46
C ALA A 170 -23.43 10.06 19.28
N HIS A 171 -23.70 11.06 20.13
CA HIS A 171 -22.76 11.58 21.11
C HIS A 171 -22.33 10.51 22.13
N VAL A 172 -21.13 10.67 22.68
CA VAL A 172 -20.63 9.77 23.73
C VAL A 172 -21.35 10.11 25.04
N VAL A 173 -22.06 9.14 25.62
CA VAL A 173 -22.71 9.28 26.91
C VAL A 173 -21.66 9.12 28.02
N LYS A 174 -21.48 10.15 28.85
CA LYS A 174 -20.65 10.05 30.04
C LYS A 174 -21.37 9.19 31.06
N LYS A 175 -20.72 8.12 31.51
CA LYS A 175 -21.18 7.37 32.69
C LYS A 175 -20.75 8.16 33.92
N LYS A 176 -21.68 8.44 34.85
CA LYS A 176 -21.30 8.89 36.20
C LYS A 176 -20.53 7.73 36.83
N GLN A 177 -19.29 7.98 37.20
CA GLN A 177 -18.46 7.05 37.96
C GLN A 177 -18.91 7.03 39.41
#